data_AF-H6SMR2-F1
#
_entry.id   AF-H6SMR2-F1
#
_cell.length_a   1.000
_cell.length_b   1.000
_cell.length_c   1.000
_cell.angle_alpha   90.00
_cell.angle_beta   90.00
_cell.angle_gamma   90.00
#
_symmetry.space_group_name_H-M   'P 1'
#
loop_
_entity.id
_entity.type
_entity.pdbx_description
1 polymer ?
#
loop_
_entity_poly.entity_id
_entity_poly.type
_entity_poly.pdbx_seq_one_letter_code
_entity_poly.pdbx_strand_id
1 'polypeptide(L)'
;MKRDVINEKVLKLLGRFGSVDLRALVTEVSQVDATAIMQSGVLVDDRGKVQLGQIGVMESLLVMALGGKPTITMPRNIEPVRDALILFLKLNNTDRFGFRADDRPETWAFRILDQLFTEFAQRNDLTLKDRLVLLHATDNALWHAAFSYALQLYIQVMERGEGFIQSTDKPAMAATANAFRTAVEVRRAKIPKLKYGNPLAGFKEITEYAIGQYFDGMDINDAMSQSLVQAQLGTGGEGGQERFKAFLESNRITMDMFPTTAAQLYQQVGASIQFKHTEEEVSNVLYEFAKQTSQQKQMESMFGNFAEAAFPVAAKCSQLMSFAGLQITDAANMLVRWMRESGALDDVRQADRRARIESVLDAVTKEELTNILAFRSGRTTSGDISQQVLSQYVQGHCKLLPLNAISQKMYRVQHALTTQMEASEAFVARPGATLLKDMTFGVDEFFRTLRSVFRDIFEAADSSRLTQTRSLDEFKRKYGPLSTISVMVPRAPTMGTGAWIEYARKELGEVSSYVFEKRLHKQS
;
A
#
# COMPACT_ATOMS: atom_id res chain seq x y z
N MET A 1 36.83 15.99 27.39
CA MET A 1 36.81 17.45 27.13
C MET A 1 35.64 17.90 26.23
N LYS A 2 35.60 17.63 24.91
CA LYS A 2 34.49 18.14 24.05
C LYS A 2 33.12 17.53 24.41
N ARG A 3 33.09 16.23 24.73
CA ARG A 3 31.90 15.50 25.21
C ARG A 3 31.35 16.09 26.52
N ASP A 4 32.21 16.36 27.48
CA ASP A 4 31.84 16.95 28.78
C ASP A 4 31.28 18.38 28.61
N VAL A 5 31.91 19.19 27.75
CA VAL A 5 31.44 20.55 27.43
C VAL A 5 30.05 20.54 26.78
N ILE A 6 29.77 19.56 25.91
CA ILE A 6 28.44 19.41 25.29
C ILE A 6 27.42 18.95 26.31
N ASN A 7 27.77 17.98 27.17
CA ASN A 7 26.92 17.54 28.28
C ASN A 7 26.58 18.71 29.21
N GLU A 8 27.53 19.56 29.57
CA GLU A 8 27.28 20.76 30.38
C GLU A 8 26.29 21.72 29.71
N LYS A 9 26.44 21.95 28.40
CA LYS A 9 25.51 22.80 27.64
C LYS A 9 24.10 22.22 27.59
N VAL A 10 23.98 20.91 27.40
CA VAL A 10 22.68 20.21 27.40
C VAL A 10 22.06 20.17 28.80
N LEU A 11 22.83 19.91 29.85
CA LEU A 11 22.37 19.97 31.24
C LEU A 11 21.88 21.37 31.60
N LYS A 12 22.54 22.44 31.12
CA LYS A 12 22.06 23.82 31.27
C LYS A 12 20.73 24.08 30.55
N LEU A 13 20.50 23.47 29.39
CA LEU A 13 19.20 23.55 28.70
C LEU A 13 18.12 22.78 29.48
N LEU A 14 18.44 21.59 30.00
CA LEU A 14 17.54 20.78 30.82
C LEU A 14 17.15 21.47 32.13
N GLY A 15 18.09 22.17 32.77
CA GLY A 15 17.84 22.92 34.01
C GLY A 15 16.77 24.00 33.88
N ARG A 16 16.45 24.45 32.65
CA ARG A 16 15.37 25.43 32.40
C ARG A 16 13.97 24.86 32.58
N PHE A 17 13.82 23.53 32.63
CA PHE A 17 12.52 22.87 32.75
C PHE A 17 12.09 22.60 34.19
N GLY A 18 12.96 22.84 35.18
CA GLY A 18 12.66 22.78 36.63
C GLY A 18 12.14 21.46 37.20
N SER A 19 11.87 20.46 36.35
CA SER A 19 11.14 19.22 36.63
C SER A 19 12.02 17.96 36.58
N VAL A 20 13.33 18.12 36.34
CA VAL A 20 14.28 17.01 36.21
C VAL A 20 15.27 17.06 37.38
N ASP A 21 15.35 15.98 38.15
CA ASP A 21 16.43 15.80 39.12
C ASP A 21 17.74 15.51 38.38
N LEU A 22 18.55 16.57 38.21
CA LEU A 22 19.83 16.49 37.50
C LEU A 22 20.81 15.52 38.15
N ARG A 23 20.76 15.31 39.48
CA ARG A 23 21.69 14.40 40.16
C ARG A 23 21.31 12.94 39.92
N ALA A 24 20.02 12.62 40.01
CA ALA A 24 19.51 11.30 39.66
C ALA A 24 19.78 10.98 38.18
N LEU A 25 19.55 11.95 37.28
CA LEU A 25 19.80 11.78 35.84
C LEU A 25 21.27 11.53 35.52
N VAL A 26 22.21 12.25 36.13
CA VAL A 26 23.66 12.02 35.91
C VAL A 26 24.07 10.61 36.32
N THR A 27 23.46 10.08 37.39
CA THR A 27 23.70 8.71 37.85
C THR A 27 23.13 7.69 36.85
N GLU A 28 21.89 7.90 36.40
CA GLU A 28 21.22 7.04 35.40
C GLU A 28 21.99 7.01 34.07
N VAL A 29 22.44 8.16 33.59
CA VAL A 29 23.18 8.33 32.32
C VAL A 29 24.56 7.63 32.35
N SER A 30 25.11 7.31 33.51
CA SER A 30 26.40 6.61 33.64
C SER A 30 26.32 5.08 33.55
N GLN A 31 25.10 4.50 33.55
CA GLN A 31 24.87 3.06 33.66
C GLN A 31 24.24 2.44 32.40
N VAL A 32 24.21 3.15 31.27
CA VAL A 32 23.38 2.77 30.14
C VAL A 32 24.15 2.01 29.05
N ASP A 33 23.60 0.86 28.64
CA ASP A 33 24.06 0.12 27.46
C ASP A 33 23.47 0.70 26.18
N ALA A 34 24.31 0.86 25.14
CA ALA A 34 23.91 1.36 23.84
C ALA A 34 22.84 0.49 23.18
N THR A 35 22.94 -0.83 23.28
CA THR A 35 22.01 -1.76 22.64
C THR A 35 20.61 -1.65 23.25
N ALA A 36 20.54 -1.55 24.58
CA ALA A 36 19.28 -1.34 25.29
C ALA A 36 18.61 0.01 24.95
N ILE A 37 19.37 1.08 24.70
CA ILE A 37 18.81 2.38 24.28
C ILE A 37 18.21 2.29 22.87
N MET A 38 18.84 1.57 21.94
CA MET A 38 18.30 1.41 20.58
C MET A 38 16.96 0.66 20.57
N GLN A 39 16.75 -0.23 21.54
CA GLN A 39 15.50 -0.97 21.75
C GLN A 39 14.52 -0.26 22.70
N SER A 40 14.89 0.93 23.19
CA SER A 40 14.05 1.67 24.13
C SER A 40 12.82 2.24 23.42
N GLY A 41 11.70 2.28 24.16
CA GLY A 41 10.42 2.87 23.76
C GLY A 41 10.49 4.33 23.26
N VAL A 42 11.65 4.98 23.38
CA VAL A 42 11.90 6.38 23.02
C VAL A 42 12.51 6.52 21.62
N LEU A 43 13.34 5.57 21.17
CA LEU A 43 13.89 5.56 19.80
C LEU A 43 13.06 4.65 18.87
N VAL A 44 12.44 3.63 19.43
CA VAL A 44 11.55 2.71 18.74
C VAL A 44 10.25 2.66 19.54
N ASP A 45 9.11 2.92 18.93
CA ASP A 45 7.82 2.86 19.63
C ASP A 45 7.37 1.41 19.93
N ASP A 46 6.26 1.28 20.64
CA ASP A 46 5.63 0.00 21.00
C ASP A 46 5.20 -0.85 19.79
N ARG A 47 5.15 -0.25 18.60
CA ARG A 47 4.84 -0.90 17.32
C ARG A 47 6.10 -1.22 16.51
N GLY A 48 7.29 -0.97 17.05
CA GLY A 48 8.56 -1.20 16.37
C GLY A 48 8.96 -0.11 15.38
N LYS A 49 8.30 1.07 15.39
CA LYS A 49 8.64 2.18 14.48
C LYS A 49 9.72 3.08 15.05
N VAL A 50 10.65 3.51 14.21
CA VAL A 50 11.68 4.47 14.60
C VAL A 50 11.08 5.86 14.80
N GLN A 51 11.31 6.46 15.96
CA GLN A 51 10.85 7.82 16.28
C GLN A 51 11.77 8.86 15.64
N LEU A 52 11.56 9.09 14.33
CA LEU A 52 12.30 10.03 13.51
C LEU A 52 12.31 11.44 14.10
N GLY A 53 11.15 11.87 14.58
CA GLY A 53 10.97 13.17 15.21
C GLY A 53 11.89 13.40 16.39
N GLN A 54 12.04 12.39 17.24
CA GLN A 54 12.88 12.47 18.42
C GLN A 54 14.35 12.69 18.07
N ILE A 55 14.84 11.98 17.04
CA ILE A 55 16.22 12.12 16.56
C ILE A 55 16.44 13.51 15.94
N GLY A 56 15.48 14.02 15.16
CA GLY A 56 15.54 15.39 14.62
C GLY A 56 15.54 16.47 15.69
N VAL A 57 14.76 16.29 16.74
CA VAL A 57 14.72 17.21 17.90
C VAL A 57 16.07 17.20 18.62
N MET A 58 16.66 16.03 18.88
CA MET A 58 18.00 15.92 19.46
C MET A 58 19.06 16.63 18.62
N GLU A 59 19.06 16.40 17.30
CA GLU A 59 19.96 17.06 16.36
C GLU A 59 19.80 18.58 16.42
N SER A 60 18.58 19.10 16.30
CA SER A 60 18.30 20.54 16.31
C SER A 60 18.68 21.21 17.64
N LEU A 61 18.46 20.53 18.77
CA LEU A 61 18.88 21.03 20.08
C LEU A 61 20.40 21.10 20.21
N LEU A 62 21.10 20.12 19.64
CA LEU A 62 22.55 20.10 19.61
C LEU A 62 23.11 21.20 18.72
N VAL A 63 22.51 21.45 17.55
CA VAL A 63 22.84 22.59 16.68
C VAL A 63 22.65 23.91 17.43
N MET A 64 21.52 24.08 18.13
CA MET A 64 21.24 25.28 18.93
C MET A 64 22.26 25.46 20.07
N ALA A 65 22.64 24.38 20.79
CA ALA A 65 23.64 24.41 21.85
C ALA A 65 25.05 24.79 21.34
N LEU A 66 25.32 24.55 20.05
CA LEU A 66 26.54 24.96 19.37
C LEU A 66 26.42 26.33 18.67
N GLY A 67 25.28 27.01 18.78
CA GLY A 67 25.07 28.36 18.24
C GLY A 67 24.63 28.41 16.77
N GLY A 68 24.22 27.27 16.20
CA GLY A 68 23.68 27.18 14.84
C GLY A 68 22.17 27.38 14.76
N LYS A 69 21.65 27.37 13.53
CA LYS A 69 20.20 27.42 13.23
C LYS A 69 19.63 25.99 13.18
N PRO A 70 18.55 25.67 13.90
CA PRO A 70 17.99 24.32 13.91
C PRO A 70 17.53 23.88 12.53
N THR A 71 17.65 22.58 12.27
CA THR A 71 17.33 21.93 10.99
C THR A 71 15.85 21.59 10.86
N ILE A 72 15.13 21.49 11.99
CA ILE A 72 13.68 21.34 12.03
C ILE A 72 13.02 22.40 12.91
N THR A 73 11.71 22.52 12.76
CA THR A 73 10.91 23.33 13.67
C THR A 73 10.83 22.64 15.03
N MET A 74 11.27 23.31 16.09
CA MET A 74 11.21 22.78 17.45
C MET A 74 9.75 22.56 17.91
N PRO A 75 9.44 21.43 18.59
CA PRO A 75 8.11 21.20 19.14
C PRO A 75 7.67 22.32 20.08
N ARG A 76 6.37 22.65 20.04
CA ARG A 76 5.78 23.64 20.96
C ARG A 76 5.59 23.10 22.38
N ASN A 77 5.37 21.79 22.52
CA ASN A 77 5.32 21.13 23.83
C ASN A 77 6.74 20.96 24.36
N ILE A 78 6.89 21.19 25.66
CA ILE A 78 8.14 21.11 26.41
C ILE A 78 8.57 19.65 26.67
N GLU A 79 7.61 18.73 26.85
CA GLU A 79 7.92 17.33 27.20
C GLU A 79 8.78 16.61 26.15
N PRO A 80 8.47 16.64 24.83
CA PRO A 80 9.31 16.01 23.82
C PRO A 80 10.73 16.59 23.78
N VAL A 81 10.86 17.90 24.05
CA VAL A 81 12.17 18.57 24.10
C VAL A 81 12.99 18.08 25.29
N ARG A 82 12.36 17.97 26.47
CA ARG A 82 13.00 17.43 27.68
C ARG A 82 13.45 15.99 27.45
N ASP A 83 12.57 15.14 26.94
CA ASP A 83 12.83 13.72 26.75
C ASP A 83 13.93 13.50 25.70
N ALA A 84 14.00 14.38 24.68
CA ALA A 84 15.07 14.36 23.68
C ALA A 84 16.43 14.71 24.29
N LEU A 85 16.50 15.72 25.17
CA LEU A 85 17.75 16.06 25.85
C LEU A 85 18.21 14.95 26.81
N ILE A 86 17.28 14.30 27.52
CA ILE A 86 17.59 13.14 28.37
C ILE A 86 18.16 11.99 27.55
N LEU A 87 17.50 11.66 26.44
CA LEU A 87 17.95 10.61 25.53
C LEU A 87 19.31 10.94 24.90
N PHE A 88 19.52 12.20 24.49
CA PHE A 88 20.82 12.67 24.01
C PHE A 88 21.91 12.41 25.06
N LEU A 89 21.69 12.78 26.32
CA LEU A 89 22.66 12.57 27.38
C LEU A 89 22.99 11.09 27.57
N LYS A 90 21.97 10.22 27.58
CA LYS A 90 22.14 8.75 27.68
C LYS A 90 22.98 8.22 26.51
N LEU A 91 22.60 8.55 25.27
CA LEU A 91 23.32 8.12 24.06
C LEU A 91 24.74 8.66 24.02
N ASN A 92 24.91 9.94 24.31
CA ASN A 92 26.21 10.61 24.34
C ASN A 92 27.13 10.01 25.40
N ASN A 93 26.58 9.32 26.41
CA ASN A 93 27.38 8.66 27.43
C ASN A 93 27.85 7.24 27.08
N THR A 94 27.43 6.70 25.95
CA THR A 94 27.90 5.41 25.44
C THR A 94 29.18 5.55 24.61
N ASP A 95 29.97 4.48 24.51
CA ASP A 95 31.16 4.48 23.63
C ASP A 95 30.78 4.58 22.14
N ARG A 96 29.63 4.00 21.79
CA ARG A 96 29.15 3.91 20.41
C ARG A 96 28.62 5.24 19.88
N PHE A 97 27.78 5.92 20.68
CA PHE A 97 27.10 7.16 20.26
C PHE A 97 27.65 8.42 20.92
N GLY A 98 28.75 8.32 21.66
CA GLY A 98 29.44 9.48 22.22
C GLY A 98 29.89 10.49 21.15
N PHE A 99 29.63 11.77 21.41
CA PHE A 99 29.99 12.88 20.55
C PHE A 99 31.51 13.08 20.53
N ARG A 100 32.10 12.95 19.34
CA ARG A 100 33.54 12.94 19.07
C ARG A 100 34.08 14.35 18.78
N ALA A 101 35.41 14.45 18.70
CA ALA A 101 36.09 15.72 18.50
C ALA A 101 35.78 16.36 17.14
N ASP A 102 35.59 15.54 16.12
CA ASP A 102 35.30 15.85 14.72
C ASP A 102 33.80 15.83 14.38
N ASP A 103 32.95 15.35 15.29
CA ASP A 103 31.50 15.30 15.07
C ASP A 103 30.91 16.69 14.87
N ARG A 104 30.00 16.77 13.90
CA ARG A 104 28.96 17.79 13.77
C ARG A 104 27.63 17.20 14.28
N PRO A 105 26.65 18.03 14.66
CA PRO A 105 25.35 17.53 15.10
C PRO A 105 24.70 16.57 14.10
N GLU A 106 24.84 16.87 12.80
CA GLU A 106 24.29 16.05 11.73
C GLU A 106 24.97 14.68 11.67
N THR A 107 26.32 14.64 11.73
CA THR A 107 27.07 13.37 11.68
C THR A 107 26.83 12.52 12.92
N TRP A 108 26.62 13.13 14.08
CA TRP A 108 26.24 12.42 15.31
C TRP A 108 24.86 11.78 15.19
N ALA A 109 23.85 12.54 14.76
CA ALA A 109 22.48 12.06 14.59
C ALA A 109 22.41 10.94 13.54
N PHE A 110 23.17 11.10 12.46
CA PHE A 110 23.29 10.12 11.39
C PHE A 110 23.77 8.75 11.90
N ARG A 111 24.73 8.67 12.83
CA ARG A 111 25.18 7.37 13.38
C ARG A 111 24.07 6.57 14.07
N ILE A 112 23.14 7.24 14.73
CA ILE A 112 22.00 6.60 15.38
C ILE A 112 21.09 5.98 14.32
N LEU A 113 20.86 6.73 13.24
CA LEU A 113 19.97 6.36 12.16
C LEU A 113 20.51 5.25 11.29
N ASP A 114 21.80 5.32 10.97
CA ASP A 114 22.48 4.31 10.19
C ASP A 114 22.43 2.95 10.91
N GLN A 115 22.56 2.96 12.26
CA GLN A 115 22.38 1.75 13.05
C GLN A 115 20.94 1.21 13.00
N LEU A 116 19.93 2.05 13.23
CA LEU A 116 18.52 1.64 13.18
C LEU A 116 18.13 1.09 11.81
N PHE A 117 18.64 1.71 10.75
CA PHE A 117 18.30 1.32 9.40
C PHE A 117 19.07 0.07 8.95
N THR A 118 20.30 -0.13 9.41
CA THR A 118 21.02 -1.39 9.21
C THR A 118 20.22 -2.57 9.74
N GLU A 119 19.52 -2.41 10.87
CA GLU A 119 18.64 -3.44 11.44
C GLU A 119 17.40 -3.69 10.55
N PHE A 120 16.80 -2.66 9.94
CA PHE A 120 15.73 -2.83 8.95
C PHE A 120 16.21 -3.49 7.64
N ALA A 121 17.41 -3.12 7.18
CA ALA A 121 18.01 -3.71 5.99
C ALA A 121 18.29 -5.21 6.19
N GLN A 122 18.67 -5.62 7.40
CA GLN A 122 18.85 -7.03 7.79
C GLN A 122 17.52 -7.81 7.84
N ARG A 123 16.41 -7.16 8.21
CA ARG A 123 15.06 -7.75 8.18
C ARG A 123 14.44 -7.80 6.78
N ASN A 124 15.07 -7.13 5.81
CA ASN A 124 14.61 -7.00 4.42
C ASN A 124 13.24 -6.32 4.28
N ASP A 125 12.94 -5.36 5.17
CA ASP A 125 11.68 -4.59 5.14
C ASP A 125 11.59 -3.66 3.91
N LEU A 126 12.74 -3.35 3.28
CA LEU A 126 12.86 -2.59 2.05
C LEU A 126 13.66 -3.37 1.01
N THR A 127 13.03 -3.64 -0.13
CA THR A 127 13.63 -4.36 -1.26
C THR A 127 14.71 -3.52 -1.95
N LEU A 128 15.56 -4.14 -2.77
CA LEU A 128 16.57 -3.41 -3.56
C LEU A 128 15.94 -2.35 -4.48
N LYS A 129 14.76 -2.61 -5.04
CA LYS A 129 13.99 -1.64 -5.83
C LYS A 129 13.56 -0.44 -4.97
N ASP A 130 13.07 -0.68 -3.75
CA ASP A 130 12.67 0.40 -2.84
C ASP A 130 13.86 1.28 -2.47
N ARG A 131 15.01 0.66 -2.18
CA ARG A 131 16.28 1.35 -1.91
C ARG A 131 16.76 2.18 -3.11
N LEU A 132 16.61 1.66 -4.32
CA LEU A 132 16.91 2.41 -5.55
C LEU A 132 16.00 3.62 -5.73
N VAL A 133 14.70 3.51 -5.43
CA VAL A 133 13.77 4.66 -5.45
C VAL A 133 14.17 5.71 -4.40
N LEU A 134 14.58 5.28 -3.20
CA LEU A 134 15.06 6.19 -2.15
C LEU A 134 16.35 6.89 -2.58
N LEU A 135 17.26 6.20 -3.26
CA LEU A 135 18.45 6.81 -3.88
C LEU A 135 18.07 7.87 -4.92
N HIS A 136 17.07 7.61 -5.77
CA HIS A 136 16.60 8.62 -6.71
C HIS A 136 16.02 9.83 -5.99
N ALA A 137 15.25 9.61 -4.91
CA ALA A 137 14.73 10.70 -4.09
C ALA A 137 15.85 11.54 -3.44
N THR A 138 17.02 10.96 -3.17
CA THR A 138 18.16 11.70 -2.60
C THR A 138 18.92 12.54 -3.62
N ASP A 139 18.99 12.07 -4.86
CA ASP A 139 19.89 12.62 -5.88
C ASP A 139 19.15 13.41 -6.98
N ASN A 140 17.84 13.24 -7.10
CA ASN A 140 17.03 13.84 -8.15
C ASN A 140 15.85 14.65 -7.56
N ALA A 141 15.80 15.95 -7.86
CA ALA A 141 14.78 16.86 -7.34
C ALA A 141 13.33 16.49 -7.73
N LEU A 142 13.11 15.87 -8.91
CA LEU A 142 11.78 15.40 -9.30
C LEU A 142 11.31 14.24 -8.41
N TRP A 143 12.21 13.31 -8.13
CA TRP A 143 11.94 12.16 -7.27
C TRP A 143 11.83 12.58 -5.81
N HIS A 144 12.65 13.53 -5.37
CA HIS A 144 12.51 14.14 -4.05
C HIS A 144 11.12 14.75 -3.90
N ALA A 145 10.68 15.59 -4.85
CA ALA A 145 9.36 16.20 -4.79
C ALA A 145 8.23 15.15 -4.76
N ALA A 146 8.32 14.10 -5.58
CA ALA A 146 7.34 13.02 -5.60
C ALA A 146 7.27 12.25 -4.28
N PHE A 147 8.44 11.88 -3.74
CA PHE A 147 8.55 11.17 -2.47
C PHE A 147 8.03 12.02 -1.31
N SER A 148 8.47 13.28 -1.21
CA SER A 148 8.06 14.19 -0.15
C SER A 148 6.56 14.47 -0.17
N TYR A 149 6.00 14.65 -1.36
CA TYR A 149 4.56 14.83 -1.52
C TYR A 149 3.77 13.58 -1.13
N ALA A 150 4.20 12.39 -1.59
CA ALA A 150 3.57 11.14 -1.21
C ALA A 150 3.62 10.93 0.31
N LEU A 151 4.79 11.09 0.93
CA LEU A 151 4.98 10.95 2.37
C LEU A 151 4.12 11.96 3.14
N GLN A 152 4.01 13.19 2.65
CA GLN A 152 3.14 14.21 3.22
C GLN A 152 1.68 13.75 3.24
N LEU A 153 1.15 13.27 2.11
CA LEU A 153 -0.21 12.77 2.05
C LEU A 153 -0.39 11.59 3.01
N TYR A 154 0.58 10.66 3.08
CA TYR A 154 0.53 9.52 4.00
C TYR A 154 0.44 9.98 5.46
N ILE A 155 1.32 10.89 5.89
CA ILE A 155 1.33 11.40 7.26
C ILE A 155 0.00 12.08 7.57
N GLN A 156 -0.48 12.97 6.68
CA GLN A 156 -1.75 13.68 6.89
C GLN A 156 -2.96 12.74 6.96
N VAL A 157 -3.01 11.72 6.10
CA VAL A 157 -4.07 10.72 6.13
C VAL A 157 -4.03 9.93 7.43
N MET A 158 -2.85 9.54 7.90
CA MET A 158 -2.68 8.79 9.14
C MET A 158 -2.99 9.65 10.39
N GLU A 159 -2.62 10.93 10.41
CA GLU A 159 -2.94 11.87 11.49
C GLU A 159 -4.44 12.09 11.66
N ARG A 160 -5.20 12.11 10.56
CA ARG A 160 -6.67 12.19 10.60
C ARG A 160 -7.33 10.92 11.12
N GLY A 161 -6.57 9.83 11.22
CA GLY A 161 -6.99 8.57 11.83
C GLY A 161 -7.94 7.73 10.99
N GLU A 162 -8.29 6.58 11.55
CA GLU A 162 -9.09 5.55 10.86
C GLU A 162 -10.48 6.05 10.46
N GLY A 163 -11.11 6.91 11.28
CA GLY A 163 -12.43 7.45 10.96
C GLY A 163 -12.45 8.27 9.67
N PHE A 164 -11.38 9.04 9.41
CA PHE A 164 -11.23 9.77 8.16
C PHE A 164 -11.01 8.83 6.97
N ILE A 165 -10.11 7.86 7.11
CA ILE A 165 -9.82 6.85 6.08
C ILE A 165 -11.10 6.12 5.70
N GLN A 166 -11.86 5.64 6.69
CA GLN A 166 -13.16 4.98 6.47
C GLN A 166 -14.14 5.91 5.74
N SER A 167 -14.22 7.19 6.11
CA SER A 167 -15.13 8.14 5.45
C SER A 167 -14.78 8.35 3.96
N THR A 168 -13.49 8.41 3.64
CA THR A 168 -12.97 8.56 2.27
C THR A 168 -13.13 7.28 1.47
N ASP A 169 -13.17 6.13 2.14
CA ASP A 169 -13.34 4.82 1.52
C ASP A 169 -14.81 4.46 1.23
N LYS A 170 -15.77 5.06 1.96
CA LYS A 170 -17.23 4.84 1.77
C LYS A 170 -17.69 4.92 0.31
N PRO A 171 -17.29 5.91 -0.51
CA PRO A 171 -17.66 5.96 -1.92
C PRO A 171 -17.16 4.75 -2.72
N ALA A 172 -15.93 4.28 -2.47
CA ALA A 172 -15.38 3.11 -3.14
C ALA A 172 -16.13 1.84 -2.72
N MET A 173 -16.48 1.71 -1.44
CA MET A 173 -17.28 0.59 -0.98
C MET A 173 -18.72 0.63 -1.55
N ALA A 174 -19.35 1.80 -1.64
CA ALA A 174 -20.66 1.97 -2.27
C ALA A 174 -20.63 1.69 -3.79
N ALA A 175 -19.56 2.12 -4.48
CA ALA A 175 -19.34 1.80 -5.88
C ALA A 175 -19.13 0.30 -6.10
N THR A 176 -18.43 -0.38 -5.20
CA THR A 176 -18.27 -1.83 -5.19
C THR A 176 -19.63 -2.54 -5.09
N ALA A 177 -20.47 -2.09 -4.15
CA ALA A 177 -21.84 -2.60 -3.98
C ALA A 177 -22.68 -2.45 -5.25
N ASN A 178 -22.63 -1.27 -5.87
CA ASN A 178 -23.36 -0.96 -7.08
C ASN A 178 -22.86 -1.78 -8.28
N ALA A 179 -21.54 -1.91 -8.46
CA ALA A 179 -20.96 -2.71 -9.53
C ALA A 179 -21.36 -4.19 -9.42
N PHE A 180 -21.34 -4.75 -8.21
CA PHE A 180 -21.81 -6.10 -7.95
C PHE A 180 -23.30 -6.26 -8.29
N ARG A 181 -24.15 -5.33 -7.83
CA ARG A 181 -25.59 -5.34 -8.14
C ARG A 181 -25.87 -5.31 -9.64
N THR A 182 -25.23 -4.41 -10.37
CA THR A 182 -25.37 -4.31 -11.83
C THR A 182 -24.89 -5.60 -12.52
N ALA A 183 -23.80 -6.21 -12.07
CA ALA A 183 -23.32 -7.47 -12.64
C ALA A 183 -24.30 -8.64 -12.42
N VAL A 184 -24.93 -8.71 -11.24
CA VAL A 184 -25.99 -9.69 -10.93
C VAL A 184 -27.20 -9.48 -11.86
N GLU A 185 -27.64 -8.25 -12.06
CA GLU A 185 -28.76 -7.91 -12.96
C GLU A 185 -28.46 -8.31 -14.42
N VAL A 186 -27.24 -8.02 -14.90
CA VAL A 186 -26.79 -8.41 -16.25
C VAL A 186 -26.74 -9.93 -16.39
N ARG A 187 -26.26 -10.66 -15.37
CA ARG A 187 -26.26 -12.13 -15.38
C ARG A 187 -27.68 -12.67 -15.42
N ARG A 188 -28.59 -12.14 -14.59
CA ARG A 188 -30.00 -12.53 -14.55
C ARG A 188 -30.67 -12.41 -15.91
N ALA A 189 -30.44 -11.31 -16.62
CA ALA A 189 -31.01 -11.12 -17.96
C ALA A 189 -30.57 -12.19 -18.98
N LYS A 190 -29.43 -12.86 -18.76
CA LYS A 190 -28.90 -13.93 -19.61
C LYS A 190 -29.39 -15.33 -19.23
N ILE A 191 -29.96 -15.51 -18.04
CA ILE A 191 -30.45 -16.82 -17.59
C ILE A 191 -31.69 -17.17 -18.43
N PRO A 192 -31.72 -18.34 -19.10
CA PRO A 192 -32.88 -18.77 -19.86
C PRO A 192 -34.09 -18.84 -18.93
N LYS A 193 -35.18 -18.13 -19.29
CA LYS A 193 -36.47 -18.23 -18.59
C LYS A 193 -37.15 -19.56 -18.94
N LEU A 194 -36.53 -20.67 -18.55
CA LEU A 194 -37.13 -21.99 -18.67
C LEU A 194 -38.34 -22.04 -17.74
N LYS A 195 -39.54 -22.28 -18.29
CA LYS A 195 -40.72 -22.53 -17.47
C LYS A 195 -40.47 -23.80 -16.65
N TYR A 196 -40.65 -23.73 -15.34
CA TYR A 196 -40.74 -24.93 -14.48
C TYR A 196 -41.67 -25.95 -15.17
N GLY A 197 -41.17 -27.16 -15.43
CA GLY A 197 -41.91 -28.21 -16.13
C GLY A 197 -41.53 -28.47 -17.59
N ASN A 198 -40.43 -27.90 -18.12
CA ASN A 198 -39.87 -28.37 -19.39
C ASN A 198 -39.12 -29.71 -19.19
N PRO A 199 -39.61 -30.85 -19.71
CA PRO A 199 -39.00 -32.16 -19.49
C PRO A 199 -37.63 -32.34 -20.19
N LEU A 200 -37.22 -31.38 -21.04
CA LEU A 200 -35.93 -31.37 -21.72
C LEU A 200 -34.86 -30.52 -21.00
N ALA A 201 -35.20 -29.85 -19.89
CA ALA A 201 -34.26 -28.99 -19.16
C ALA A 201 -33.26 -29.84 -18.35
N GLY A 202 -31.97 -29.62 -18.57
CA GLY A 202 -30.91 -30.30 -17.82
C GLY A 202 -30.80 -29.79 -16.37
N PHE A 203 -30.25 -30.61 -15.45
CA PHE A 203 -30.07 -30.23 -14.04
C PHE A 203 -29.29 -28.91 -13.87
N LYS A 204 -28.29 -28.66 -14.72
CA LYS A 204 -27.56 -27.40 -14.77
C LYS A 204 -28.45 -26.20 -15.09
N GLU A 205 -29.33 -26.30 -16.09
CA GLU A 205 -30.22 -25.21 -16.50
C GLU A 205 -31.29 -24.94 -15.44
N ILE A 206 -31.80 -26.01 -14.81
CA ILE A 206 -32.70 -25.92 -13.65
C ILE A 206 -31.99 -25.27 -12.47
N THR A 207 -30.71 -25.59 -12.25
CA THR A 207 -29.90 -25.02 -11.16
C THR A 207 -29.53 -23.57 -11.43
N GLU A 208 -29.10 -23.21 -12.64
CA GLU A 208 -28.86 -21.82 -13.04
C GLU A 208 -30.14 -20.99 -12.97
N TYR A 209 -31.28 -21.57 -13.38
CA TYR A 209 -32.59 -20.93 -13.24
C TYR A 209 -33.01 -20.83 -11.78
N ALA A 210 -32.81 -21.85 -10.94
CA ALA A 210 -33.15 -21.81 -9.51
C ALA A 210 -32.24 -20.85 -8.73
N ILE A 211 -30.94 -20.78 -9.05
CA ILE A 211 -30.01 -19.76 -8.57
C ILE A 211 -30.43 -18.38 -9.11
N GLY A 212 -30.84 -18.29 -10.37
CA GLY A 212 -31.40 -17.08 -10.97
C GLY A 212 -32.73 -16.62 -10.37
N GLN A 213 -33.56 -17.57 -9.95
CA GLN A 213 -34.85 -17.36 -9.28
C GLN A 213 -34.69 -17.06 -7.79
N TYR A 214 -33.67 -17.62 -7.15
CA TYR A 214 -33.14 -17.15 -5.87
C TYR A 214 -32.71 -15.67 -5.96
N PHE A 215 -32.35 -15.22 -7.16
CA PHE A 215 -32.16 -13.82 -7.51
C PHE A 215 -33.41 -13.14 -8.19
N ASP A 216 -34.60 -13.80 -8.27
CA ASP A 216 -35.87 -13.31 -8.87
C ASP A 216 -36.91 -12.80 -7.84
N GLY A 217 -36.93 -11.50 -7.62
CA GLY A 217 -38.22 -10.79 -7.72
C GLY A 217 -39.01 -10.48 -6.44
N MET A 218 -38.72 -11.06 -5.28
CA MET A 218 -39.04 -10.41 -3.99
C MET A 218 -37.95 -10.74 -2.96
N ASP A 219 -37.20 -9.69 -2.63
CA ASP A 219 -36.45 -9.46 -1.39
C ASP A 219 -35.20 -10.28 -1.01
N ILE A 220 -34.49 -10.84 -2.00
CA ILE A 220 -33.07 -11.26 -1.90
C ILE A 220 -32.10 -10.23 -2.50
N ASN A 221 -32.57 -9.38 -3.42
CA ASN A 221 -31.82 -8.21 -3.85
C ASN A 221 -31.65 -7.21 -2.70
N ASP A 222 -32.61 -7.07 -1.80
CA ASP A 222 -32.42 -6.31 -0.55
C ASP A 222 -31.66 -7.13 0.50
N ALA A 223 -31.81 -8.47 0.58
CA ALA A 223 -31.05 -9.26 1.55
C ALA A 223 -29.52 -9.29 1.29
N MET A 224 -29.06 -9.26 0.04
CA MET A 224 -27.62 -9.14 -0.29
C MET A 224 -27.17 -7.71 -0.62
N SER A 225 -28.00 -6.90 -1.31
CA SER A 225 -27.63 -5.51 -1.66
C SER A 225 -28.05 -4.45 -0.63
N GLN A 226 -29.16 -4.64 0.13
CA GLN A 226 -29.55 -3.75 1.25
C GLN A 226 -29.07 -4.20 2.65
N SER A 227 -28.85 -5.50 2.91
CA SER A 227 -28.57 -5.94 4.28
C SER A 227 -27.16 -6.43 4.54
N LEU A 228 -26.43 -6.86 3.51
CA LEU A 228 -25.06 -7.34 3.69
C LEU A 228 -24.10 -6.19 3.38
N VAL A 229 -24.16 -5.66 2.16
CA VAL A 229 -23.29 -4.56 1.76
C VAL A 229 -23.77 -3.21 2.32
N GLN A 230 -25.05 -2.84 2.27
CA GLN A 230 -25.53 -1.57 2.85
C GLN A 230 -25.50 -1.51 4.39
N ALA A 231 -25.82 -2.58 5.13
CA ALA A 231 -25.65 -2.59 6.59
C ALA A 231 -24.18 -2.43 7.02
N GLN A 232 -23.24 -2.95 6.22
CA GLN A 232 -21.80 -2.84 6.47
C GLN A 232 -21.19 -1.51 6.00
N LEU A 233 -21.94 -0.78 5.17
CA LEU A 233 -21.66 0.60 4.75
C LEU A 233 -22.31 1.65 5.65
N GLY A 234 -23.12 1.23 6.64
CA GLY A 234 -23.84 2.11 7.56
C GLY A 234 -25.17 2.65 7.02
N THR A 235 -25.84 1.94 6.10
CA THR A 235 -27.11 2.36 5.47
C THR A 235 -28.24 1.32 5.45
N GLY A 236 -28.08 0.11 6.01
CA GLY A 236 -29.11 -0.95 5.98
C GLY A 236 -29.41 -1.56 7.37
N GLY A 237 -30.70 -1.66 7.73
CA GLY A 237 -31.18 -2.16 9.05
C GLY A 237 -31.41 -3.68 9.17
N GLU A 238 -32.14 -4.09 10.22
CA GLU A 238 -32.24 -5.47 10.76
C GLU A 238 -32.91 -6.56 9.89
N GLY A 239 -33.51 -6.23 8.73
CA GLY A 239 -34.41 -7.14 8.00
C GLY A 239 -33.80 -8.27 7.14
N GLY A 240 -32.50 -8.27 6.87
CA GLY A 240 -31.88 -9.25 5.94
C GLY A 240 -31.72 -10.66 6.48
N GLN A 241 -31.52 -10.78 7.79
CA GLN A 241 -31.24 -12.05 8.46
C GLN A 241 -32.44 -13.00 8.48
N GLU A 242 -33.65 -12.46 8.59
CA GLU A 242 -34.90 -13.25 8.64
C GLU A 242 -35.25 -13.87 7.28
N ARG A 243 -34.93 -13.19 6.18
CA ARG A 243 -35.28 -13.64 4.82
C ARG A 243 -34.43 -14.80 4.33
N PHE A 244 -33.13 -14.83 4.68
CA PHE A 244 -32.28 -15.98 4.38
C PHE A 244 -32.75 -17.25 5.09
N LYS A 245 -33.21 -17.11 6.35
CA LYS A 245 -33.78 -18.22 7.11
C LYS A 245 -35.04 -18.80 6.44
N ALA A 246 -35.91 -17.93 5.91
CA ALA A 246 -37.10 -18.35 5.18
C ALA A 246 -36.80 -19.06 3.84
N PHE A 247 -35.71 -18.71 3.14
CA PHE A 247 -35.26 -19.41 1.94
C PHE A 247 -34.80 -20.85 2.23
N LEU A 248 -34.00 -21.02 3.27
CA LEU A 248 -33.52 -22.33 3.73
C LEU A 248 -34.72 -23.24 4.06
N GLU A 249 -35.69 -22.70 4.81
CA GLU A 249 -36.93 -23.40 5.16
C GLU A 249 -37.78 -23.77 3.93
N SER A 250 -37.96 -22.86 2.97
CA SER A 250 -38.80 -23.09 1.76
C SER A 250 -38.21 -24.11 0.78
N ASN A 251 -36.89 -24.31 0.77
CA ASN A 251 -36.21 -25.29 -0.09
C ASN A 251 -35.85 -26.59 0.63
N ARG A 252 -36.34 -26.78 1.87
CA ARG A 252 -35.99 -27.94 2.74
C ARG A 252 -34.48 -28.09 2.97
N ILE A 253 -33.75 -26.98 2.86
CA ILE A 253 -32.34 -26.90 3.17
C ILE A 253 -32.25 -26.56 4.65
N THR A 254 -31.91 -27.53 5.50
CA THR A 254 -31.80 -27.24 6.93
C THR A 254 -30.51 -26.47 7.22
N MET A 255 -30.48 -25.63 8.27
CA MET A 255 -29.25 -24.92 8.67
C MET A 255 -28.10 -25.88 8.95
N ASP A 256 -28.43 -27.10 9.35
CA ASP A 256 -27.56 -28.24 9.58
C ASP A 256 -26.88 -28.80 8.30
N MET A 257 -27.27 -28.34 7.10
CA MET A 257 -26.59 -28.63 5.82
C MET A 257 -25.48 -27.63 5.48
N PHE A 258 -25.42 -26.49 6.16
CA PHE A 258 -24.38 -25.47 5.98
C PHE A 258 -23.59 -25.28 7.28
N PRO A 259 -22.26 -25.34 7.26
CA PRO A 259 -21.43 -25.17 8.47
C PRO A 259 -21.50 -23.74 9.05
N THR A 260 -22.07 -22.79 8.30
CA THR A 260 -22.13 -21.36 8.62
C THR A 260 -23.54 -20.82 8.44
N THR A 261 -24.02 -20.11 9.46
CA THR A 261 -25.31 -19.41 9.41
C THR A 261 -25.24 -18.19 8.50
N ALA A 262 -26.40 -17.71 8.01
CA ALA A 262 -26.51 -16.42 7.32
C ALA A 262 -25.70 -15.34 8.03
N ALA A 263 -25.96 -15.16 9.33
CA ALA A 263 -25.37 -14.10 10.15
C ALA A 263 -23.83 -14.14 10.14
N GLN A 264 -23.24 -15.33 10.15
CA GLN A 264 -21.78 -15.51 10.06
C GLN A 264 -21.26 -15.16 8.65
N LEU A 265 -21.98 -15.55 7.59
CA LEU A 265 -21.65 -15.15 6.21
C LEU A 265 -21.74 -13.63 6.04
N TYR A 266 -22.78 -13.01 6.61
CA TYR A 266 -22.93 -11.55 6.69
C TYR A 266 -21.67 -10.95 7.31
N GLN A 267 -21.33 -11.31 8.55
CA GLN A 267 -20.17 -10.76 9.26
C GLN A 267 -18.85 -10.93 8.48
N GLN A 268 -18.63 -12.09 7.86
CA GLN A 268 -17.39 -12.38 7.14
C GLN A 268 -17.21 -11.54 5.88
N VAL A 269 -18.26 -11.33 5.09
CA VAL A 269 -18.19 -10.48 3.90
C VAL A 269 -17.97 -9.01 4.30
N GLY A 270 -18.49 -8.57 5.46
CA GLY A 270 -18.25 -7.21 5.97
C GLY A 270 -16.84 -6.91 6.35
N ALA A 271 -16.25 -7.83 7.11
CA ALA A 271 -14.82 -7.77 7.37
C ALA A 271 -14.00 -7.79 6.06
N SER A 272 -14.51 -8.42 5.00
CA SER A 272 -13.83 -8.52 3.71
C SER A 272 -13.91 -7.26 2.84
N ILE A 273 -14.92 -6.40 3.00
CA ILE A 273 -15.09 -5.15 2.23
C ILE A 273 -14.40 -3.96 2.91
N GLN A 274 -14.23 -3.99 4.23
CA GLN A 274 -13.60 -2.92 4.99
C GLN A 274 -12.20 -2.60 4.48
N PHE A 275 -11.83 -1.33 4.59
CA PHE A 275 -10.48 -0.86 4.30
C PHE A 275 -9.44 -1.68 5.08
N LYS A 276 -8.39 -2.12 4.40
CA LYS A 276 -7.20 -2.72 4.99
C LYS A 276 -6.03 -1.78 4.77
N HIS A 277 -5.18 -1.63 5.80
CA HIS A 277 -3.94 -0.86 5.74
C HIS A 277 -2.85 -1.55 4.90
N THR A 278 -3.16 -1.85 3.64
CA THR A 278 -2.21 -2.33 2.62
C THR A 278 -1.68 -1.15 1.81
N GLU A 279 -0.47 -1.24 1.27
CA GLU A 279 0.13 -0.17 0.45
C GLU A 279 -0.78 0.27 -0.70
N GLU A 280 -1.44 -0.71 -1.32
CA GLU A 280 -2.31 -0.52 -2.47
C GLU A 280 -3.60 0.21 -2.10
N GLU A 281 -4.29 -0.21 -1.02
CA GLU A 281 -5.52 0.46 -0.57
C GLU A 281 -5.24 1.85 0.00
N VAL A 282 -4.15 2.03 0.75
CA VAL A 282 -3.78 3.34 1.26
C VAL A 282 -3.44 4.29 0.10
N SER A 283 -2.74 3.82 -0.95
CA SER A 283 -2.46 4.63 -2.15
C SER A 283 -3.74 5.16 -2.82
N ASN A 284 -4.80 4.36 -2.81
CA ASN A 284 -6.10 4.77 -3.35
C ASN A 284 -6.76 5.84 -2.46
N VAL A 285 -6.67 5.71 -1.13
CA VAL A 285 -7.15 6.72 -0.19
C VAL A 285 -6.38 8.03 -0.32
N LEU A 286 -5.08 7.99 -0.62
CA LEU A 286 -4.29 9.21 -0.82
C LEU A 286 -4.78 10.04 -2.01
N TYR A 287 -5.24 9.39 -3.09
CA TYR A 287 -5.78 10.11 -4.22
C TYR A 287 -7.10 10.81 -3.88
N GLU A 288 -8.03 10.10 -3.25
CA GLU A 288 -9.29 10.70 -2.81
C GLU A 288 -9.07 11.77 -1.74
N PHE A 289 -8.08 11.59 -0.85
CA PHE A 289 -7.66 12.61 0.09
C PHE A 289 -7.14 13.87 -0.62
N ALA A 290 -6.18 13.70 -1.55
CA ALA A 290 -5.63 14.80 -2.33
C ALA A 290 -6.72 15.56 -3.10
N LYS A 291 -7.75 14.86 -3.58
CA LYS A 291 -8.92 15.46 -4.21
C LYS A 291 -9.77 16.27 -3.21
N GLN A 292 -10.09 15.72 -2.04
CA GLN A 292 -10.84 16.43 -1.00
C GLN A 292 -10.10 17.67 -0.48
N THR A 293 -8.76 17.67 -0.49
CA THR A 293 -7.94 18.80 -0.06
C THR A 293 -7.47 19.71 -1.20
N SER A 294 -8.04 19.58 -2.40
CA SER A 294 -7.69 20.38 -3.59
C SER A 294 -6.22 20.29 -4.03
N GLN A 295 -5.53 19.19 -3.69
CA GLN A 295 -4.16 18.88 -4.07
C GLN A 295 -4.06 17.91 -5.27
N GLN A 296 -5.19 17.50 -5.87
CA GLN A 296 -5.25 16.56 -6.99
C GLN A 296 -4.24 16.85 -8.13
N LYS A 297 -4.08 18.13 -8.51
CA LYS A 297 -3.16 18.53 -9.59
C LYS A 297 -1.70 18.19 -9.30
N GLN A 298 -1.30 18.23 -8.03
CA GLN A 298 0.07 17.87 -7.62
C GLN A 298 0.28 16.37 -7.80
N MET A 299 -0.70 15.55 -7.40
CA MET A 299 -0.68 14.12 -7.62
C MET A 299 -0.67 13.75 -9.12
N GLU A 300 -1.50 14.39 -9.93
CA GLU A 300 -1.53 14.23 -11.39
C GLU A 300 -0.19 14.59 -12.05
N SER A 301 0.46 15.66 -11.57
CA SER A 301 1.81 16.06 -12.03
C SER A 301 2.86 14.97 -11.74
N MET A 302 2.75 14.25 -10.61
CA MET A 302 3.68 13.16 -10.30
C MET A 302 3.52 11.97 -11.25
N PHE A 303 2.28 11.59 -11.59
CA PHE A 303 2.02 10.59 -12.63
C PHE A 303 2.56 11.06 -14.00
N GLY A 304 2.39 12.34 -14.33
CA GLY A 304 2.94 12.91 -15.58
C GLY A 304 4.47 12.93 -15.65
N ASN A 305 5.15 12.85 -14.51
CA ASN A 305 6.61 12.76 -14.41
C ASN A 305 7.13 11.32 -14.35
N PHE A 306 6.24 10.33 -14.38
CA PHE A 306 6.57 8.90 -14.26
C PHE A 306 7.29 8.54 -12.96
N ALA A 307 7.06 9.30 -11.88
CA ALA A 307 7.72 9.11 -10.57
C ALA A 307 6.80 8.41 -9.55
N GLU A 308 5.72 7.77 -9.99
CA GLU A 308 4.72 7.15 -9.11
C GLU A 308 5.26 6.00 -8.27
N ALA A 309 6.40 5.42 -8.62
CA ALA A 309 7.10 4.43 -7.80
C ALA A 309 7.51 4.98 -6.41
N ALA A 310 7.54 6.31 -6.23
CA ALA A 310 7.78 6.94 -4.93
C ALA A 310 6.63 6.73 -3.93
N PHE A 311 5.38 6.53 -4.39
CA PHE A 311 4.21 6.36 -3.52
C PHE A 311 4.31 5.13 -2.60
N PRO A 312 4.45 3.89 -3.11
CA PRO A 312 4.54 2.71 -2.26
C PRO A 312 5.76 2.77 -1.32
N VAL A 313 6.86 3.37 -1.76
CA VAL A 313 8.07 3.53 -0.93
C VAL A 313 7.85 4.52 0.21
N ALA A 314 7.16 5.63 -0.03
CA ALA A 314 6.74 6.55 1.03
C ALA A 314 5.78 5.86 2.04
N ALA A 315 4.89 4.98 1.56
CA ALA A 315 4.02 4.16 2.39
C ALA A 315 4.83 3.29 3.37
N LYS A 316 5.79 2.52 2.85
CA LYS A 316 6.69 1.67 3.65
C LYS A 316 7.45 2.47 4.69
N CYS A 317 8.02 3.62 4.29
CA CYS A 317 8.69 4.52 5.23
C CYS A 317 7.76 4.98 6.36
N SER A 318 6.48 5.27 6.08
CA SER A 318 5.48 5.61 7.11
C SER A 318 5.10 4.46 8.05
N GLN A 319 5.31 3.23 7.62
CA GLN A 319 5.12 2.05 8.46
C GLN A 319 6.34 1.77 9.34
N LEU A 320 7.55 2.06 8.86
CA LEU A 320 8.80 1.84 9.58
C LEU A 320 9.16 2.98 10.53
N MET A 321 8.62 4.18 10.30
CA MET A 321 9.01 5.39 11.01
C MET A 321 7.80 6.13 11.57
N SER A 322 7.96 6.66 12.78
CA SER A 322 7.05 7.62 13.40
C SER A 322 7.57 9.04 13.17
N PHE A 323 6.71 9.87 12.59
CA PHE A 323 6.97 11.29 12.32
C PHE A 323 6.29 12.21 13.34
N ALA A 324 5.83 11.65 14.46
CA ALA A 324 5.15 12.41 15.50
C ALA A 324 6.01 13.59 15.97
N GLY A 325 5.38 14.77 16.08
CA GLY A 325 6.05 15.99 16.52
C GLY A 325 6.88 16.72 15.46
N LEU A 326 6.99 16.20 14.23
CA LEU A 326 7.61 16.90 13.10
C LEU A 326 6.58 17.66 12.28
N GLN A 327 7.01 18.78 11.70
CA GLN A 327 6.29 19.34 10.56
C GLN A 327 6.46 18.40 9.36
N ILE A 328 5.43 18.31 8.53
CA ILE A 328 5.38 17.34 7.43
C ILE A 328 6.52 17.56 6.41
N THR A 329 6.89 18.81 6.15
CA THR A 329 8.03 19.15 5.30
C THR A 329 9.36 18.73 5.91
N ASP A 330 9.48 18.83 7.23
CA ASP A 330 10.69 18.47 7.97
C ASP A 330 10.89 16.95 7.95
N ALA A 331 9.81 16.19 8.12
CA ALA A 331 9.80 14.72 8.03
C ALA A 331 10.39 14.19 6.71
N ALA A 332 9.93 14.72 5.58
CA ALA A 332 10.40 14.26 4.27
C ALA A 332 11.85 14.68 4.00
N ASN A 333 12.20 15.94 4.30
CA ASN A 333 13.55 16.45 4.11
C ASN A 333 14.57 15.72 5.00
N MET A 334 14.20 15.40 6.24
CA MET A 334 15.04 14.62 7.13
C MET A 334 15.29 13.24 6.58
N LEU A 335 14.24 12.51 6.18
CA LEU A 335 14.38 11.16 5.65
C LEU A 335 15.27 11.17 4.40
N VAL A 336 15.02 12.06 3.44
CA VAL A 336 15.82 12.16 2.22
C VAL A 336 17.28 12.53 2.52
N ARG A 337 17.52 13.49 3.44
CA ARG A 337 18.87 13.83 3.88
C ARG A 337 19.59 12.65 4.51
N TRP A 338 18.90 11.87 5.33
CA TRP A 338 19.48 10.71 6.01
C TRP A 338 19.78 9.56 5.06
N MET A 339 18.86 9.28 4.14
CA MET A 339 19.07 8.25 3.11
C MET A 339 20.26 8.58 2.22
N ARG A 340 20.53 9.88 1.98
CA ARG A 340 21.71 10.32 1.21
C ARG A 340 23.00 9.85 1.84
N GLU A 341 23.08 9.86 3.17
CA GLU A 341 24.29 9.53 3.93
C GLU A 341 24.35 8.05 4.36
N SER A 342 23.20 7.35 4.41
CA SER A 342 23.12 5.97 4.92
C SER A 342 23.93 4.96 4.12
N GLY A 343 24.64 4.09 4.86
CA GLY A 343 25.32 2.93 4.30
C GLY A 343 24.36 1.85 3.79
N ALA A 344 23.09 1.90 4.19
CA ALA A 344 22.10 0.94 3.72
C ALA A 344 21.68 1.12 2.25
N LEU A 345 22.03 2.26 1.65
CA LEU A 345 21.95 2.46 0.22
C LEU A 345 23.27 2.11 -0.50
N ASP A 346 24.34 1.69 0.19
CA ASP A 346 25.64 1.44 -0.45
C ASP A 346 25.54 0.34 -1.52
N ASP A 347 24.77 -0.71 -1.26
CA ASP A 347 24.56 -1.79 -2.23
C ASP A 347 24.05 -1.25 -3.58
N VAL A 348 23.12 -0.29 -3.56
CA VAL A 348 22.55 0.31 -4.78
C VAL A 348 23.37 1.50 -5.30
N ARG A 349 24.02 2.25 -4.41
CA ARG A 349 24.86 3.41 -4.74
C ARG A 349 26.15 2.97 -5.43
N GLN A 350 26.76 1.88 -4.98
CA GLN A 350 27.97 1.32 -5.56
C GLN A 350 27.69 0.32 -6.68
N ALA A 351 26.43 -0.17 -6.80
CA ALA A 351 26.02 -1.01 -7.91
C ALA A 351 26.26 -0.31 -9.25
N ASP A 352 26.81 -1.07 -10.20
CA ASP A 352 26.92 -0.63 -11.58
C ASP A 352 25.53 -0.54 -12.23
N ARG A 353 25.48 0.09 -13.41
CA ARG A 353 24.22 0.29 -14.14
C ARG A 353 23.48 -1.03 -14.36
N ARG A 354 24.21 -2.10 -14.67
CA ARG A 354 23.64 -3.43 -14.91
C ARG A 354 22.94 -3.96 -13.66
N ALA A 355 23.61 -3.97 -12.50
CA ALA A 355 23.05 -4.48 -11.25
C ALA A 355 21.80 -3.68 -10.81
N ARG A 356 21.80 -2.36 -11.00
CA ARG A 356 20.61 -1.53 -10.73
C ARG A 356 19.43 -1.92 -11.61
N ILE A 357 19.66 -2.16 -12.91
CA ILE A 357 18.61 -2.62 -13.83
C ILE A 357 18.12 -4.02 -13.43
N GLU A 358 19.02 -4.95 -13.11
CA GLU A 358 18.68 -6.30 -12.64
C GLU A 358 17.77 -6.26 -11.40
N SER A 359 18.03 -5.37 -10.43
CA SER A 359 17.17 -5.24 -9.23
C SER A 359 15.73 -4.81 -9.54
N VAL A 360 15.52 -4.04 -10.61
CA VAL A 360 14.18 -3.66 -11.04
C VAL A 360 13.53 -4.82 -11.80
N LEU A 361 14.29 -5.52 -12.66
CA LEU A 361 13.81 -6.66 -13.45
C LEU A 361 13.35 -7.85 -12.58
N ASP A 362 13.89 -8.00 -11.38
CA ASP A 362 13.43 -9.05 -10.46
C ASP A 362 11.99 -8.82 -9.97
N ALA A 363 11.54 -7.56 -9.91
CA ALA A 363 10.24 -7.16 -9.38
C ALA A 363 9.16 -6.91 -10.44
N VAL A 364 9.45 -7.08 -11.74
CA VAL A 364 8.48 -6.83 -12.83
C VAL A 364 7.85 -8.12 -13.36
N THR A 365 6.63 -8.01 -13.87
CA THR A 365 5.90 -9.12 -14.50
C THR A 365 6.44 -9.42 -15.90
N LYS A 366 6.10 -10.59 -16.44
CA LYS A 366 6.50 -11.03 -17.79
C LYS A 366 6.03 -10.09 -18.90
N GLU A 367 4.81 -9.56 -18.76
CA GLU A 367 4.24 -8.61 -19.70
C GLU A 367 5.01 -7.28 -19.67
N GLU A 368 5.26 -6.76 -18.47
CA GLU A 368 6.05 -5.54 -18.29
C GLU A 368 7.46 -5.72 -18.87
N LEU A 369 8.12 -6.86 -18.64
CA LEU A 369 9.42 -7.21 -19.21
C LEU A 369 9.40 -7.22 -20.75
N THR A 370 8.34 -7.75 -21.34
CA THR A 370 8.17 -7.76 -22.81
C THR A 370 8.07 -6.34 -23.36
N ASN A 371 7.35 -5.45 -22.68
CA ASN A 371 7.23 -4.04 -23.05
C ASN A 371 8.56 -3.29 -22.86
N ILE A 372 9.35 -3.61 -21.83
CA ILE A 372 10.71 -3.08 -21.63
C ILE A 372 11.63 -3.49 -22.79
N LEU A 373 11.59 -4.76 -23.19
CA LEU A 373 12.37 -5.25 -24.34
C LEU A 373 11.98 -4.57 -25.65
N ALA A 374 10.68 -4.33 -25.88
CA ALA A 374 10.20 -3.57 -27.04
C ALA A 374 10.68 -2.11 -27.02
N PHE A 375 10.68 -1.47 -25.84
CA PHE A 375 11.21 -0.12 -25.66
C PHE A 375 12.70 -0.06 -25.99
N ARG A 376 13.48 -0.97 -25.40
CA ARG A 376 14.93 -1.08 -25.59
C ARG A 376 15.29 -1.32 -27.05
N SER A 377 14.56 -2.18 -27.75
CA SER A 377 14.82 -2.52 -29.16
C SER A 377 14.35 -1.43 -30.14
N GLY A 378 13.84 -0.29 -29.67
CA GLY A 378 13.33 0.77 -30.54
C GLY A 378 12.02 0.46 -31.25
N ARG A 379 11.26 -0.55 -30.78
CA ARG A 379 9.93 -0.88 -31.34
C ARG A 379 8.82 0.04 -30.82
N THR A 380 9.09 0.83 -29.78
CA THR A 380 8.18 1.86 -29.26
C THR A 380 8.44 3.21 -29.91
N THR A 381 7.43 4.08 -29.91
CA THR A 381 7.52 5.47 -30.37
C THR A 381 8.56 6.23 -29.55
N SER A 382 9.40 7.03 -30.21
CA SER A 382 10.34 7.98 -29.59
C SER A 382 9.98 9.43 -29.91
N GLY A 383 10.67 10.37 -29.25
CA GLY A 383 10.42 11.80 -29.38
C GLY A 383 9.36 12.30 -28.41
N ASP A 384 8.91 13.53 -28.63
CA ASP A 384 8.01 14.21 -27.70
C ASP A 384 6.64 13.54 -27.61
N ILE A 385 6.16 13.39 -26.37
CA ILE A 385 4.79 12.95 -26.09
C ILE A 385 3.92 14.20 -26.04
N SER A 386 2.84 14.21 -26.83
CA SER A 386 1.90 15.33 -26.83
C SER A 386 1.23 15.46 -25.46
N GLN A 387 0.91 16.69 -25.07
CA GLN A 387 0.23 16.98 -23.80
C GLN A 387 -1.11 16.24 -23.68
N GLN A 388 -1.81 16.02 -24.80
CA GLN A 388 -3.05 15.26 -24.83
C GLN A 388 -2.84 13.79 -24.44
N VAL A 389 -1.78 13.15 -24.96
CA VAL A 389 -1.45 11.76 -24.66
C VAL A 389 -0.99 11.61 -23.21
N LEU A 390 -0.15 12.53 -22.71
CA LEU A 390 0.22 12.56 -21.28
C LEU A 390 -1.00 12.76 -20.38
N SER A 391 -1.92 13.65 -20.75
CA SER A 391 -3.16 13.87 -19.99
C SER A 391 -4.04 12.63 -19.97
N GLN A 392 -4.16 11.91 -21.09
CA GLN A 392 -4.90 10.64 -21.15
C GLN A 392 -4.25 9.56 -20.28
N TYR A 393 -2.92 9.44 -20.31
CA TYR A 393 -2.16 8.55 -19.45
C TYR A 393 -2.44 8.85 -17.97
N VAL A 394 -2.28 10.10 -17.55
CA VAL A 394 -2.51 10.54 -16.17
C VAL A 394 -3.96 10.27 -15.76
N GLN A 395 -4.94 10.64 -16.58
CA GLN A 395 -6.34 10.36 -16.31
C GLN A 395 -6.65 8.86 -16.20
N GLY A 396 -6.03 8.03 -17.04
CA GLY A 396 -6.15 6.57 -16.99
C GLY A 396 -5.63 6.01 -15.67
N HIS A 397 -4.42 6.41 -15.27
CA HIS A 397 -3.82 6.01 -13.98
C HIS A 397 -4.67 6.48 -12.79
N CYS A 398 -5.10 7.75 -12.77
CA CYS A 398 -5.93 8.30 -11.71
C CYS A 398 -7.31 7.60 -11.61
N LYS A 399 -7.90 7.17 -12.73
CA LYS A 399 -9.14 6.38 -12.75
C LYS A 399 -8.94 4.94 -12.30
N LEU A 400 -7.76 4.37 -12.52
CA LEU A 400 -7.45 3.01 -12.07
C LEU A 400 -7.29 2.91 -10.56
N LEU A 401 -6.85 3.96 -9.86
CA LEU A 401 -6.74 3.93 -8.40
C LEU A 401 -8.07 3.56 -7.71
N PRO A 402 -9.20 4.27 -7.93
CA PRO A 402 -10.47 3.88 -7.33
C PRO A 402 -11.01 2.54 -7.87
N LEU A 403 -10.76 2.21 -9.14
CA LEU A 403 -11.18 0.91 -9.69
C LEU A 403 -10.40 -0.26 -9.10
N ASN A 404 -9.10 -0.10 -8.83
CA ASN A 404 -8.28 -1.10 -8.16
C ASN A 404 -8.75 -1.30 -6.71
N ALA A 405 -9.10 -0.23 -6.00
CA ALA A 405 -9.71 -0.33 -4.67
C ALA A 405 -11.00 -1.15 -4.70
N ILE A 406 -11.87 -0.91 -5.70
CA ILE A 406 -13.10 -1.67 -5.91
C ILE A 406 -12.79 -3.13 -6.19
N SER A 407 -11.91 -3.42 -7.16
CA SER A 407 -11.59 -4.79 -7.55
C SER A 407 -10.93 -5.58 -6.42
N GLN A 408 -10.05 -4.97 -5.61
CA GLN A 408 -9.48 -5.61 -4.42
C GLN A 408 -10.55 -6.05 -3.43
N LYS A 409 -11.54 -5.19 -3.15
CA LYS A 409 -12.68 -5.54 -2.30
C LYS A 409 -13.51 -6.67 -2.91
N MET A 410 -13.76 -6.62 -4.21
CA MET A 410 -14.46 -7.69 -4.94
C MET A 410 -13.71 -9.03 -4.86
N TYR A 411 -12.39 -9.04 -5.02
CA TYR A 411 -11.57 -10.24 -4.87
C TYR A 411 -11.61 -10.79 -3.45
N ARG A 412 -11.57 -9.93 -2.42
CA ARG A 412 -11.70 -10.36 -1.03
C ARG A 412 -13.07 -10.99 -0.76
N VAL A 413 -14.14 -10.40 -1.29
CA VAL A 413 -15.49 -10.97 -1.21
C VAL A 413 -15.56 -12.31 -1.94
N GLN A 414 -15.03 -12.40 -3.17
CA GLN A 414 -14.98 -13.64 -3.95
C GLN A 414 -14.25 -14.73 -3.18
N HIS A 415 -13.09 -14.42 -2.60
CA HIS A 415 -12.31 -15.36 -1.80
C HIS A 415 -13.08 -15.85 -0.58
N ALA A 416 -13.71 -14.93 0.18
CA ALA A 416 -14.50 -15.28 1.36
C ALA A 416 -15.68 -16.21 1.01
N LEU A 417 -16.41 -15.91 -0.07
CA LEU A 417 -17.51 -16.74 -0.57
C LEU A 417 -17.01 -18.11 -1.04
N THR A 418 -15.90 -18.15 -1.78
CA THR A 418 -15.31 -19.40 -2.29
C THR A 418 -14.88 -20.30 -1.13
N THR A 419 -14.22 -19.73 -0.11
CA THR A 419 -13.81 -20.46 1.10
C THR A 419 -15.03 -21.07 1.82
N GLN A 420 -16.14 -20.34 1.89
CA GLN A 420 -17.38 -20.85 2.49
C GLN A 420 -18.04 -21.95 1.67
N MET A 421 -18.01 -21.83 0.34
CA MET A 421 -18.49 -22.89 -0.56
C MET A 421 -17.65 -24.17 -0.39
N GLU A 422 -16.33 -24.05 -0.31
CA GLU A 422 -15.42 -25.17 -0.06
C GLU A 422 -15.66 -25.83 1.31
N ALA A 423 -15.85 -25.03 2.35
CA ALA A 423 -16.17 -25.54 3.69
C ALA A 423 -17.52 -26.29 3.71
N SER A 424 -18.50 -25.79 2.96
CA SER A 424 -19.82 -26.42 2.83
C SER A 424 -19.76 -27.73 2.04
N GLU A 425 -19.03 -27.74 0.91
CA GLU A 425 -18.76 -28.94 0.11
C GLU A 425 -18.05 -30.01 0.96
N ALA A 426 -17.01 -29.63 1.71
CA ALA A 426 -16.28 -30.53 2.60
C ALA A 426 -17.14 -31.06 3.76
N PHE A 427 -18.08 -30.26 4.28
CA PHE A 427 -19.02 -30.68 5.33
C PHE A 427 -20.00 -31.73 4.80
N VAL A 428 -20.56 -31.52 3.61
CA VAL A 428 -21.50 -32.46 2.96
C VAL A 428 -20.79 -33.76 2.55
N ALA A 429 -19.51 -33.70 2.17
CA ALA A 429 -18.71 -34.86 1.80
C ALA A 429 -18.21 -35.73 2.99
N ARG A 430 -18.52 -35.38 4.25
CA ARG A 430 -18.02 -36.13 5.42
C ARG A 430 -18.59 -37.56 5.49
N PRO A 431 -17.74 -38.59 5.72
CA PRO A 431 -18.21 -39.96 5.90
C PRO A 431 -19.05 -40.08 7.19
N GLY A 432 -20.31 -40.49 7.09
CA GLY A 432 -21.20 -40.73 8.23
C GLY A 432 -22.55 -40.00 8.19
N ALA A 433 -22.73 -39.03 7.29
CA ALA A 433 -24.06 -38.50 6.98
C ALA A 433 -24.74 -39.44 5.97
N THR A 434 -25.91 -39.99 6.30
CA THR A 434 -26.76 -40.77 5.38
C THR A 434 -27.30 -39.88 4.25
N LEU A 435 -26.45 -39.56 3.28
CA LEU A 435 -26.86 -38.95 2.02
C LEU A 435 -27.27 -40.07 1.05
N LEU A 436 -28.52 -40.00 0.56
CA LEU A 436 -28.96 -40.82 -0.58
C LEU A 436 -28.00 -40.56 -1.75
N LYS A 437 -27.45 -41.62 -2.37
CA LYS A 437 -26.47 -41.53 -3.47
C LYS A 437 -26.92 -40.59 -4.60
N ASP A 438 -28.23 -40.48 -4.86
CA ASP A 438 -28.78 -39.58 -5.90
C ASP A 438 -28.66 -38.08 -5.56
N MET A 439 -28.49 -37.71 -4.28
CA MET A 439 -28.26 -36.32 -3.88
C MET A 439 -26.81 -35.86 -4.11
N THR A 440 -25.84 -36.77 -4.13
CA THR A 440 -24.42 -36.40 -4.28
C THR A 440 -24.11 -35.78 -5.66
N PHE A 441 -24.69 -36.33 -6.74
CA PHE A 441 -24.57 -35.76 -8.08
C PHE A 441 -25.19 -34.36 -8.18
N GLY A 442 -26.34 -34.14 -7.53
CA GLY A 442 -27.00 -32.84 -7.52
C GLY A 442 -26.25 -31.78 -6.71
N VAL A 443 -25.55 -32.18 -5.64
CA VAL A 443 -24.75 -31.28 -4.81
C VAL A 443 -23.48 -30.82 -5.52
N ASP A 444 -22.75 -31.73 -6.17
CA ASP A 444 -21.52 -31.40 -6.90
C ASP A 444 -21.81 -30.46 -8.07
N GLU A 445 -22.84 -30.76 -8.87
CA GLU A 445 -23.27 -29.92 -9.99
C GLU A 445 -23.85 -28.58 -9.50
N PHE A 446 -24.48 -28.55 -8.31
CA PHE A 446 -24.92 -27.32 -7.65
C PHE A 446 -23.75 -26.40 -7.28
N PHE A 447 -22.75 -26.89 -6.54
CA PHE A 447 -21.59 -26.08 -6.15
C PHE A 447 -20.76 -25.65 -7.37
N ARG A 448 -20.62 -26.53 -8.37
CA ARG A 448 -19.98 -26.20 -9.66
C ARG A 448 -20.71 -25.08 -10.39
N THR A 449 -22.04 -25.15 -10.44
CA THR A 449 -22.87 -24.11 -11.07
C THR A 449 -22.79 -22.80 -10.29
N LEU A 450 -22.86 -22.85 -8.96
CA LEU A 450 -22.74 -21.69 -8.09
C LEU A 450 -21.38 -20.99 -8.25
N ARG A 451 -20.28 -21.75 -8.37
CA ARG A 451 -18.92 -21.21 -8.65
C ARG A 451 -18.89 -20.50 -9.99
N SER A 452 -19.49 -21.09 -11.03
CA SER A 452 -19.55 -20.48 -12.36
C SER A 452 -20.36 -19.18 -12.35
N VAL A 453 -21.50 -19.15 -11.66
CA VAL A 453 -22.35 -17.96 -11.57
C VAL A 453 -21.60 -16.82 -10.86
N PHE A 454 -20.96 -17.09 -9.71
CA PHE A 454 -20.20 -16.07 -9.00
C PHE A 454 -19.00 -15.56 -9.80
N ARG A 455 -18.24 -16.44 -10.44
CA ARG A 455 -17.14 -16.04 -11.33
C ARG A 455 -17.63 -15.06 -12.40
N ASP A 456 -18.72 -15.39 -13.08
CA ASP A 456 -19.24 -14.57 -14.17
C ASP A 456 -19.77 -13.20 -13.66
N ILE A 457 -20.29 -13.13 -12.42
CA ILE A 457 -20.67 -11.87 -11.75
C ILE A 457 -19.44 -11.02 -11.45
N PHE A 458 -18.39 -11.61 -10.85
CA PHE A 458 -17.16 -10.88 -10.51
C PHE A 458 -16.42 -10.40 -11.76
N GLU A 459 -16.39 -11.19 -12.84
CA GLU A 459 -15.83 -10.78 -14.14
C GLU A 459 -16.61 -9.63 -14.77
N ALA A 460 -17.94 -9.65 -14.72
CA ALA A 460 -18.77 -8.57 -15.27
C ALA A 460 -18.58 -7.24 -14.51
N ALA A 461 -18.44 -7.30 -13.18
CA ALA A 461 -18.17 -6.13 -12.35
C ALA A 461 -16.80 -5.46 -12.66
N ASP A 462 -15.83 -6.23 -13.15
CA ASP A 462 -14.46 -5.76 -13.47
C ASP A 462 -14.32 -5.16 -14.89
N SER A 463 -15.38 -5.19 -15.70
CA SER A 463 -15.36 -4.75 -17.11
C SER A 463 -14.91 -3.28 -17.33
N SER A 464 -15.28 -2.39 -16.41
CA SER A 464 -14.84 -0.99 -16.42
C SER A 464 -13.33 -0.86 -16.20
N ARG A 465 -12.76 -1.65 -15.27
CA ARG A 465 -11.31 -1.70 -15.02
C ARG A 465 -10.59 -2.26 -16.24
N LEU A 466 -11.10 -3.32 -16.85
CA LEU A 466 -10.52 -3.90 -18.07
C LEU A 466 -10.41 -2.88 -19.20
N THR A 467 -11.43 -2.02 -19.37
CA THR A 467 -11.42 -0.97 -20.40
C THR A 467 -10.35 0.10 -20.13
N GLN A 468 -10.22 0.56 -18.88
CA GLN A 468 -9.18 1.54 -18.51
C GLN A 468 -7.77 0.94 -18.57
N THR A 469 -7.63 -0.33 -18.18
CA THR A 469 -6.36 -1.07 -18.26
C THR A 469 -5.90 -1.20 -19.71
N ARG A 470 -6.82 -1.52 -20.65
CA ARG A 470 -6.52 -1.54 -22.09
C ARG A 470 -5.93 -0.23 -22.60
N SER A 471 -6.46 0.92 -22.16
CA SER A 471 -5.93 2.23 -22.56
C SER A 471 -4.49 2.45 -22.06
N LEU A 472 -4.18 1.99 -20.85
CA LEU A 472 -2.79 2.02 -20.35
C LEU A 472 -1.90 1.01 -21.06
N ASP A 473 -2.41 -0.18 -21.38
CA ASP A 473 -1.66 -1.19 -22.12
C ASP A 473 -1.35 -0.71 -23.54
N GLU A 474 -2.28 0.00 -24.18
CA GLU A 474 -2.04 0.69 -25.46
C GLU A 474 -0.94 1.74 -25.32
N PHE A 475 -0.97 2.55 -24.26
CA PHE A 475 0.11 3.50 -23.97
C PHE A 475 1.45 2.78 -23.77
N LYS A 476 1.50 1.73 -22.95
CA LYS A 476 2.71 0.93 -22.69
C LYS A 476 3.23 0.23 -23.94
N ARG A 477 2.35 -0.29 -24.79
CA ARG A 477 2.74 -0.88 -26.08
C ARG A 477 3.30 0.17 -27.04
N LYS A 478 2.73 1.37 -27.03
CA LYS A 478 3.15 2.46 -27.93
C LYS A 478 4.43 3.14 -27.48
N TYR A 479 4.57 3.46 -26.20
CA TYR A 479 5.67 4.28 -25.65
C TYR A 479 6.62 3.52 -24.74
N GLY A 480 6.28 2.30 -24.31
CA GLY A 480 6.99 1.55 -23.28
C GLY A 480 6.43 1.82 -21.87
N PRO A 481 6.84 1.02 -20.87
CA PRO A 481 6.44 1.22 -19.48
C PRO A 481 7.29 2.31 -18.83
N LEU A 482 6.98 3.57 -19.14
CA LEU A 482 7.83 4.72 -18.79
C LEU A 482 8.09 4.87 -17.29
N SER A 483 7.13 4.52 -16.43
CA SER A 483 7.30 4.56 -14.96
C SER A 483 8.24 3.49 -14.42
N THR A 484 8.31 2.34 -15.09
CA THR A 484 9.29 1.31 -14.74
C THR A 484 10.66 1.70 -15.29
N ILE A 485 10.69 2.27 -16.50
CA ILE A 485 11.92 2.79 -17.12
C ILE A 485 12.50 3.94 -16.30
N SER A 486 11.68 4.82 -15.72
CA SER A 486 12.15 5.93 -14.88
C SER A 486 12.82 5.47 -13.59
N VAL A 487 12.45 4.29 -13.05
CA VAL A 487 13.18 3.69 -11.93
C VAL A 487 14.56 3.20 -12.36
N MET A 488 14.68 2.67 -13.58
CA MET A 488 15.96 2.20 -14.13
C MET A 488 16.88 3.35 -14.56
N VAL A 489 16.30 4.36 -15.22
CA VAL A 489 16.98 5.53 -15.78
C VAL A 489 16.15 6.78 -15.44
N PRO A 490 16.40 7.41 -14.28
CA PRO A 490 15.60 8.54 -13.82
C PRO A 490 15.78 9.75 -14.74
N ARG A 491 14.67 10.43 -15.05
CA ARG A 491 14.68 11.65 -15.85
C ARG A 491 15.35 12.80 -15.08
N ALA A 492 16.31 13.48 -15.69
CA ALA A 492 16.89 14.69 -15.12
C ALA A 492 15.84 15.83 -15.07
N PRO A 493 15.83 16.69 -14.04
CA PRO A 493 14.80 17.73 -13.87
C PRO A 493 14.62 18.68 -15.05
N THR A 494 15.70 18.99 -15.76
CA THR A 494 15.72 19.92 -16.89
C THR A 494 15.50 19.25 -18.25
N MET A 495 15.42 17.91 -18.28
CA MET A 495 15.31 17.14 -19.52
C MET A 495 13.84 16.94 -19.91
N GLY A 496 13.49 17.35 -21.13
CA GLY A 496 12.16 17.10 -21.69
C GLY A 496 11.87 15.60 -21.85
N THR A 497 10.60 15.20 -21.77
CA THR A 497 10.20 13.79 -21.82
C THR A 497 10.66 13.07 -23.08
N GLY A 498 10.58 13.71 -24.26
CA GLY A 498 11.02 13.09 -25.52
C GLY A 498 12.53 12.83 -25.55
N ALA A 499 13.33 13.82 -25.17
CA ALA A 499 14.78 13.68 -25.06
C ALA A 499 15.18 12.60 -24.03
N TRP A 500 14.45 12.52 -22.92
CA TRP A 500 14.68 11.48 -21.92
C TRP A 500 14.36 10.07 -22.43
N ILE A 501 13.31 9.89 -23.23
CA ILE A 501 12.98 8.59 -23.82
C ILE A 501 14.13 8.07 -24.69
N GLU A 502 14.72 8.95 -25.51
CA GLU A 502 15.86 8.59 -26.36
C GLU A 502 17.11 8.27 -25.53
N TYR A 503 17.39 9.09 -24.52
CA TYR A 503 18.48 8.86 -23.58
C TYR A 503 18.32 7.53 -22.83
N ALA A 504 17.14 7.27 -22.25
CA ALA A 504 16.86 6.05 -21.51
C ALA A 504 16.94 4.81 -22.40
N ARG A 505 16.48 4.90 -23.66
CA ARG A 505 16.63 3.80 -24.62
C ARG A 505 18.10 3.48 -24.89
N LYS A 506 18.94 4.50 -25.08
CA LYS A 506 20.38 4.31 -25.28
C LYS A 506 21.03 3.66 -24.06
N GLU A 507 20.75 4.17 -22.86
CA GLU A 507 21.29 3.64 -21.59
C GLU A 507 20.90 2.17 -21.37
N LEU A 508 19.65 1.80 -21.66
CA LEU A 508 19.17 0.41 -21.59
C LEU A 508 19.76 -0.47 -22.71
N GLY A 509 20.06 0.10 -23.87
CA GLY A 509 20.71 -0.57 -25.00
C GLY A 509 22.14 -1.00 -24.69
N GLU A 510 22.86 -0.21 -23.87
CA GLU A 510 24.23 -0.49 -23.43
C GLU A 510 24.32 -1.70 -22.48
N VAL A 511 23.22 -2.10 -21.83
CA VAL A 511 23.15 -3.32 -21.04
C VAL A 511 22.90 -4.54 -21.93
N SER A 512 23.66 -5.61 -21.72
CA SER A 512 23.58 -6.84 -22.50
C SER A 512 22.16 -7.44 -22.52
N SER A 513 21.69 -7.85 -23.71
CA SER A 513 20.37 -8.46 -23.91
C SER A 513 20.17 -9.71 -23.04
N TYR A 514 21.24 -10.46 -22.77
CA TYR A 514 21.21 -11.67 -21.94
C TYR A 514 20.61 -11.42 -20.54
N VAL A 515 20.80 -10.22 -19.98
CA VAL A 515 20.25 -9.84 -18.66
C VAL A 515 18.72 -9.91 -18.66
N PHE A 516 18.10 -9.38 -19.71
CA PHE A 516 16.65 -9.34 -19.87
C PHE A 516 16.08 -10.70 -20.28
N GLU A 517 16.77 -11.40 -21.20
CA GLU A 517 16.38 -12.73 -21.69
C GLU A 517 16.44 -13.78 -20.58
N LYS A 518 17.49 -13.78 -19.75
CA LYS A 518 17.63 -14.66 -18.59
C LYS A 518 16.43 -14.52 -17.64
N ARG A 519 15.96 -13.30 -17.40
CA ARG A 519 14.79 -13.07 -16.54
C ARG A 519 13.50 -13.59 -17.18
N LEU A 520 13.34 -13.40 -18.49
CA LEU A 520 12.18 -13.91 -19.24
C LEU A 520 12.07 -15.44 -19.16
N HIS A 521 13.20 -16.14 -19.28
CA HIS A 521 13.28 -17.60 -19.14
C HIS A 521 13.06 -18.12 -17.73
N LYS A 522 13.31 -17.31 -16.69
CA LYS A 522 12.98 -17.68 -15.30
C LYS A 522 11.50 -17.54 -14.95
N GLN A 523 10.71 -16.85 -15.79
CA GLN A 523 9.27 -16.62 -15.59
C GLN A 523 8.38 -17.44 -16.54
N SER A 524 8.99 -18.26 -17.41
CA SER A 524 8.33 -19.31 -18.20
C SER A 524 8.35 -20.61 -17.43
#